data_AF-A0A6P3HJU3-F1
#
_entry.id   AF-A0A6P3HJU3-F1
#
_cell.length_a   1.000
_cell.length_b   1.000
_cell.length_c   1.000
_cell.angle_alpha   90.00
_cell.angle_beta   90.00
_cell.angle_gamma   90.00
#
_symmetry.space_group_name_H-M   'P 1'
#
loop_
_entity.id
_entity.type
_entity.pdbx_description
1 polymer ?
#
loop_
_entity_poly.entity_id
_entity_poly.type
_entity_poly.pdbx_seq_one_letter_code
_entity_poly.pdbx_strand_id
1 'polypeptide(L)'
;MSTGVTHPNLDDWNTVCCFFRLPQLFSTCVAFSLVADMGIWRGNIGNWSMSIWCFCFAVTLIIVTVKFFDFESHFPLFWYNLSITYACYAAILCLLASVVYSITHVQFLPDGPLRDRATAATTLSCIASAFYAMDAFVWNYYWPEDIPCYVYALPALLKVLETFVAGVIFAFLSNTSLYLHQPALEWCVAVYSICFIPTALAMLLKLGDWENILPVPFPIFQLGLTLLSVLLYISALVLWLLYQFYEEFGGQPQWSSDISCIDDLICTWIQRLAVAVLTAINLLIYVADLVYWARQVSIGTEDSPGTSDPLWSQEVSSLSSVIF
;
A
#
# COMPACT_ATOMS: atom_id res chain seq x y z
N MET A 1 -19.96 -36.64 17.16
CA MET A 1 -18.56 -36.16 17.13
C MET A 1 -18.66 -34.66 16.92
N SER A 2 -18.44 -33.90 17.99
CA SER A 2 -18.61 -32.45 17.98
C SER A 2 -17.42 -31.82 17.25
N THR A 3 -17.69 -31.07 16.18
CA THR A 3 -16.71 -30.19 15.55
C THR A 3 -16.46 -29.02 16.50
N GLY A 4 -15.56 -29.24 17.46
CA GLY A 4 -15.03 -28.17 18.29
C GLY A 4 -14.25 -27.22 17.40
N VAL A 5 -14.85 -26.08 17.08
CA VAL A 5 -14.10 -24.91 16.64
C VAL A 5 -13.19 -24.56 17.80
N THR A 6 -11.91 -24.90 17.68
CA THR A 6 -10.88 -24.58 18.64
C THR A 6 -10.74 -23.06 18.67
N HIS A 7 -11.41 -22.41 19.63
CA HIS A 7 -11.07 -21.02 19.98
C HIS A 7 -9.57 -20.99 20.31
N PRO A 8 -8.80 -20.03 19.75
CA PRO A 8 -7.39 -19.88 20.14
C PRO A 8 -7.31 -19.67 21.65
N ASN A 9 -6.43 -20.42 22.32
CA ASN A 9 -6.28 -20.42 23.76
C ASN A 9 -5.92 -19.01 24.26
N LEU A 10 -6.42 -18.61 25.43
CA LEU A 10 -6.11 -17.31 26.06
C LEU A 10 -4.59 -17.07 26.21
N ASP A 11 -3.82 -18.15 26.34
CA ASP A 11 -2.36 -18.15 26.43
C ASP A 11 -1.67 -17.83 25.09
N ASP A 12 -2.22 -18.30 23.97
CA ASP A 12 -1.72 -17.99 22.62
C ASP A 12 -1.97 -16.51 22.29
N TRP A 13 -3.12 -15.98 22.72
CA TRP A 13 -3.44 -14.56 22.57
C TRP A 13 -2.51 -13.66 23.40
N ASN A 14 -2.33 -13.94 24.68
CA ASN A 14 -1.42 -13.18 25.54
C ASN A 14 0.02 -13.18 24.98
N THR A 15 0.44 -14.30 24.37
CA THR A 15 1.73 -14.42 23.71
C THR A 15 1.80 -13.52 22.45
N VAL A 16 0.85 -13.63 21.51
CA VAL A 16 0.83 -12.80 20.29
C VAL A 16 0.73 -11.30 20.63
N CYS A 17 -0.09 -10.95 21.60
CA CYS A 17 -0.31 -9.57 22.02
C CYS A 17 0.96 -8.98 22.67
N CYS A 18 1.65 -9.76 23.50
CA CYS A 18 2.87 -9.35 24.19
C CYS A 18 4.07 -9.23 23.23
N PHE A 19 4.24 -10.18 22.31
CA PHE A 19 5.43 -10.26 21.45
C PHE A 19 5.32 -9.48 20.13
N PHE A 20 4.12 -9.17 19.65
CA PHE A 20 3.94 -8.44 18.38
C PHE A 20 3.18 -7.12 18.55
N ARG A 21 1.97 -7.15 19.13
CA ARG A 21 1.09 -5.95 19.20
C ARG A 21 1.61 -4.86 20.13
N LEU A 22 2.16 -5.22 21.29
CA LEU A 22 2.77 -4.24 22.21
C LEU A 22 4.02 -3.57 21.61
N PRO A 23 4.97 -4.30 21.01
CA PRO A 23 6.07 -3.68 20.26
C PRO A 23 5.62 -2.81 19.10
N GLN A 24 4.57 -3.19 18.35
CA GLN A 24 3.98 -2.34 17.29
C GLN A 24 3.49 -1.01 17.87
N LEU A 25 2.71 -1.04 18.96
CA LEU A 25 2.21 0.15 19.65
C LEU A 25 3.36 1.03 20.16
N PHE A 26 4.33 0.42 20.84
CA PHE A 26 5.47 1.16 21.37
C PHE A 26 6.26 1.82 20.25
N SER A 27 6.59 1.07 19.19
CA SER A 27 7.43 1.56 18.10
C SER A 27 6.75 2.67 17.30
N THR A 28 5.46 2.51 16.96
CA THR A 28 4.69 3.57 16.28
C THR A 28 4.50 4.79 17.18
N CYS A 29 4.27 4.60 18.48
CA CYS A 29 4.15 5.66 19.46
C CYS A 29 5.41 6.52 19.58
N VAL A 30 6.55 5.86 19.74
CA VAL A 30 7.83 6.56 19.84
C VAL A 30 8.17 7.23 18.52
N ALA A 31 7.93 6.59 17.37
CA ALA A 31 8.18 7.20 16.05
C ALA A 31 7.38 8.50 15.85
N PHE A 32 6.06 8.50 16.10
CA PHE A 32 5.27 9.72 15.95
C PHE A 32 5.61 10.77 17.02
N SER A 33 5.95 10.36 18.24
CA SER A 33 6.31 11.28 19.33
C SER A 33 7.64 11.99 19.05
N LEU A 34 8.64 11.27 18.52
CA LEU A 34 9.92 11.84 18.13
C LEU A 34 9.77 12.90 17.03
N VAL A 35 8.91 12.63 16.05
CA VAL A 35 8.62 13.59 14.98
C VAL A 35 7.71 14.72 15.46
N ALA A 36 6.83 14.46 16.44
CA ALA A 36 6.04 15.50 17.09
C ALA A 36 6.92 16.54 17.79
N ASP A 37 7.93 16.08 18.53
CA ASP A 37 8.88 16.89 19.29
C ASP A 37 9.75 17.81 18.42
N MET A 38 9.95 17.48 17.13
CA MET A 38 10.66 18.37 16.19
C MET A 38 9.92 19.69 15.91
N GLY A 39 8.64 19.80 16.29
CA GLY A 39 7.85 21.01 16.13
C GLY A 39 7.82 21.50 14.67
N ILE A 40 8.26 22.74 14.45
CA ILE A 40 8.24 23.43 13.14
C ILE A 40 9.19 22.74 12.14
N TRP A 41 10.30 22.16 12.61
CA TRP A 41 11.32 21.49 11.78
C TRP A 41 10.84 20.18 11.11
N ARG A 42 9.67 19.69 11.52
CA ARG A 42 9.02 18.52 10.94
C ARG A 42 8.68 18.71 9.45
N GLY A 43 8.25 19.91 9.08
CA GLY A 43 7.75 20.21 7.73
C GLY A 43 6.53 19.38 7.30
N ASN A 44 6.11 19.55 6.05
CA ASN A 44 4.94 18.84 5.52
C ASN A 44 5.14 17.31 5.56
N ILE A 45 6.30 16.83 5.13
CA ILE A 45 6.57 15.38 5.06
C ILE A 45 6.62 14.70 6.42
N GLY A 46 7.15 15.38 7.44
CA GLY A 46 7.08 14.87 8.80
C GLY A 46 5.64 14.86 9.34
N ASN A 47 4.79 15.81 8.94
CA ASN A 47 3.38 15.80 9.34
C ASN A 47 2.59 14.65 8.67
N TRP A 48 2.93 14.35 7.42
CA TRP A 48 2.40 13.19 6.68
C TRP A 48 2.82 11.86 7.31
N SER A 49 4.12 11.66 7.53
CA SER A 49 4.62 10.44 8.19
C SER A 49 4.06 10.28 9.61
N MET A 50 3.98 11.37 10.37
CA MET A 50 3.30 11.39 11.68
C MET A 50 1.85 10.92 11.59
N SER A 51 1.09 11.40 10.60
CA SER A 51 -0.31 11.01 10.42
C SER A 51 -0.46 9.50 10.16
N ILE A 52 0.45 8.92 9.36
CA ILE A 52 0.49 7.48 9.08
C ILE A 52 0.77 6.70 10.37
N TRP A 53 1.79 7.08 11.13
CA TRP A 53 2.14 6.39 12.37
C TRP A 53 1.07 6.53 13.44
N CYS A 54 0.44 7.70 13.56
CA CYS A 54 -0.70 7.93 14.45
C CYS A 54 -1.90 7.05 14.06
N PHE A 55 -2.22 6.94 12.77
CA PHE A 55 -3.26 6.04 12.29
C PHE A 55 -2.94 4.57 12.60
N CYS A 56 -1.69 4.15 12.36
CA CYS A 56 -1.25 2.79 12.68
C CYS A 56 -1.35 2.52 14.20
N PHE A 57 -0.91 3.46 15.02
CA PHE A 57 -1.03 3.37 16.47
C PHE A 57 -2.51 3.27 16.91
N ALA A 58 -3.37 4.15 16.42
CA ALA A 58 -4.78 4.21 16.81
C ALA A 58 -5.54 2.92 16.46
N VAL A 59 -5.38 2.40 15.23
CA VAL A 59 -6.06 1.17 14.81
C VAL A 59 -5.51 -0.04 15.56
N THR A 60 -4.19 -0.12 15.79
CA THR A 60 -3.61 -1.20 16.60
C THR A 60 -4.11 -1.15 18.04
N LEU A 61 -4.27 0.06 18.60
CA LEU A 61 -4.83 0.25 19.94
C LEU A 61 -6.29 -0.20 20.00
N ILE A 62 -7.11 0.12 18.99
CA ILE A 62 -8.48 -0.36 18.88
C ILE A 62 -8.51 -1.89 18.84
N ILE A 63 -7.68 -2.52 18.01
CA ILE A 63 -7.61 -3.99 17.90
C ILE A 63 -7.23 -4.63 19.24
N VAL A 64 -6.21 -4.11 19.92
CA VAL A 64 -5.80 -4.59 21.24
C VAL A 64 -6.91 -4.40 22.27
N THR A 65 -7.60 -3.26 22.23
CA THR A 65 -8.70 -2.92 23.17
C THR A 65 -9.90 -3.84 22.97
N VAL A 66 -10.36 -4.03 21.73
CA VAL A 66 -11.48 -4.92 21.38
C VAL A 66 -11.21 -6.34 21.86
N LYS A 67 -9.97 -6.82 21.68
CA LYS A 67 -9.57 -8.15 22.14
C LYS A 67 -9.38 -8.25 23.64
N PHE A 68 -8.91 -7.20 24.31
CA PHE A 68 -8.77 -7.18 25.77
C PHE A 68 -10.13 -7.24 26.48
N PHE A 69 -11.15 -6.59 25.92
CA PHE A 69 -12.51 -6.59 26.46
C PHE A 69 -13.38 -7.77 25.98
N ASP A 70 -12.81 -8.73 25.24
CA ASP A 70 -13.49 -9.90 24.68
C ASP A 70 -14.74 -9.55 23.83
N PHE A 71 -14.77 -8.34 23.25
CA PHE A 71 -15.83 -7.90 22.33
C PHE A 71 -15.79 -8.68 21.00
N GLU A 72 -14.71 -9.42 20.74
CA GLU A 72 -14.57 -10.33 19.61
C GLU A 72 -15.65 -11.42 19.60
N SER A 73 -16.11 -11.86 20.78
CA SER A 73 -17.14 -12.90 20.94
C SER A 73 -18.45 -12.61 20.20
N HIS A 74 -18.76 -11.33 19.95
CA HIS A 74 -19.96 -10.95 19.20
C HIS A 74 -19.80 -11.12 17.68
N PHE A 75 -18.58 -11.02 17.13
CA PHE A 75 -18.30 -11.07 15.68
C PHE A 75 -16.89 -11.63 15.34
N PRO A 76 -16.57 -12.89 15.70
CA PRO A 76 -15.19 -13.39 15.68
C PRO A 76 -14.55 -13.42 14.28
N LEU A 77 -15.30 -13.87 13.26
CA LEU A 77 -14.80 -13.97 11.89
C LEU A 77 -14.52 -12.60 11.23
N PHE A 78 -15.29 -11.58 11.59
CA PHE A 78 -15.12 -10.23 11.06
C PHE A 78 -13.84 -9.58 11.62
N TRP A 79 -13.64 -9.67 12.93
CA TRP A 79 -12.49 -9.08 13.62
C TRP A 79 -11.17 -9.76 13.25
N TYR A 80 -11.18 -11.08 13.07
CA TYR A 80 -10.01 -11.85 12.69
C TYR A 80 -9.48 -11.46 11.30
N ASN A 81 -10.34 -11.50 10.28
CA ASN A 81 -9.97 -11.16 8.90
C ASN A 81 -9.56 -9.68 8.76
N LEU A 82 -10.24 -8.79 9.47
CA LEU A 82 -9.90 -7.36 9.50
C LEU A 82 -8.52 -7.13 10.12
N SER A 83 -8.18 -7.82 11.21
CA SER A 83 -6.92 -7.64 11.94
C SER A 83 -5.69 -8.11 11.14
N ILE A 84 -5.78 -9.25 10.44
CA ILE A 84 -4.70 -9.77 9.60
C ILE A 84 -4.50 -8.86 8.39
N THR A 85 -5.59 -8.52 7.71
CA THR A 85 -5.58 -7.63 6.56
C THR A 85 -4.96 -6.28 6.94
N TYR A 86 -5.38 -5.70 8.07
CA TYR A 86 -4.82 -4.48 8.61
C TYR A 86 -3.32 -4.59 8.92
N ALA A 87 -2.85 -5.70 9.50
CA ALA A 87 -1.43 -5.89 9.79
C ALA A 87 -0.58 -5.81 8.50
N CYS A 88 -1.05 -6.41 7.40
CA CYS A 88 -0.39 -6.28 6.09
C CYS A 88 -0.36 -4.83 5.60
N TYR A 89 -1.47 -4.09 5.72
CA TYR A 89 -1.53 -2.66 5.37
C TYR A 89 -0.56 -1.84 6.21
N ALA A 90 -0.58 -2.01 7.53
CA ALA A 90 0.25 -1.27 8.47
C ALA A 90 1.75 -1.54 8.26
N ALA A 91 2.13 -2.79 7.94
CA ALA A 91 3.51 -3.15 7.61
C ALA A 91 4.02 -2.32 6.43
N ILE A 92 3.25 -2.28 5.34
CA ILE A 92 3.64 -1.59 4.11
C ILE A 92 3.61 -0.08 4.30
N LEU A 93 2.56 0.46 4.95
CA LEU A 93 2.46 1.90 5.21
C LEU A 93 3.60 2.40 6.10
N CYS A 94 4.00 1.65 7.14
CA CYS A 94 5.14 2.01 7.99
C CYS A 94 6.48 1.90 7.23
N LEU A 95 6.64 0.91 6.36
CA LEU A 95 7.84 0.78 5.52
C LEU A 95 7.94 1.95 4.53
N LEU A 96 6.85 2.24 3.83
CA LEU A 96 6.78 3.32 2.85
C LEU A 96 7.00 4.68 3.52
N ALA A 97 6.36 4.92 4.66
CA ALA A 97 6.59 6.14 5.46
C ALA A 97 8.07 6.26 5.87
N SER A 98 8.71 5.17 6.28
CA SER A 98 10.13 5.19 6.66
C SER A 98 11.05 5.48 5.49
N VAL A 99 10.85 4.81 4.34
CA VAL A 99 11.64 5.01 3.13
C VAL A 99 11.49 6.45 2.63
N VAL A 100 10.25 6.94 2.52
CA VAL A 100 9.98 8.31 2.06
C VAL A 100 10.56 9.32 3.03
N TYR A 101 10.33 9.17 4.34
CA TYR A 101 10.85 10.11 5.35
C TYR A 101 12.38 10.10 5.42
N SER A 102 13.02 8.94 5.26
CA SER A 102 14.48 8.83 5.23
C SER A 102 15.08 9.52 4.00
N ILE A 103 14.51 9.30 2.82
CA ILE A 103 15.03 9.86 1.56
C ILE A 103 14.81 11.36 1.50
N THR A 104 13.66 11.85 1.97
CA THR A 104 13.26 13.25 1.75
C THR A 104 13.57 14.18 2.92
N HIS A 105 13.75 13.65 4.12
CA HIS A 105 13.98 14.45 5.34
C HIS A 105 15.35 14.10 5.94
N VAL A 106 15.58 12.85 6.38
CA VAL A 106 16.77 12.45 7.16
C VAL A 106 18.10 12.76 6.49
N GLN A 107 18.24 12.47 5.19
CA GLN A 107 19.50 12.68 4.44
C GLN A 107 19.93 14.15 4.35
N PHE A 108 18.99 15.08 4.58
CA PHE A 108 19.22 16.52 4.37
C PHE A 108 19.25 17.31 5.68
N LEU A 109 19.01 16.67 6.83
CA LEU A 109 19.23 17.35 8.12
C LEU A 109 20.74 17.45 8.41
N PRO A 110 21.21 18.61 8.91
CA PRO A 110 22.57 18.74 9.39
C PRO A 110 22.82 17.75 10.54
N ASP A 111 24.06 17.28 10.67
CA ASP A 111 24.49 16.44 11.77
C ASP A 111 24.15 17.10 13.11
N GLY A 112 23.38 16.40 13.95
CA GLY A 112 22.90 16.94 15.21
C GLY A 112 21.66 16.22 15.76
N PRO A 113 21.12 16.68 16.90
CA PRO A 113 20.06 16.00 17.63
C PRO A 113 18.76 15.87 16.83
N LEU A 114 18.52 16.76 15.86
CA LEU A 114 17.35 16.69 14.96
C LEU A 114 17.46 15.51 13.99
N ARG A 115 18.64 15.30 13.38
CA ARG A 115 18.90 14.15 12.49
C ARG A 115 18.88 12.84 13.25
N ASP A 116 19.41 12.82 14.47
CA ASP A 116 19.36 11.64 15.34
C ASP A 116 17.92 11.23 15.68
N ARG A 117 17.06 12.21 16.01
CA ARG A 117 15.62 11.96 16.24
C ARG A 117 14.91 11.47 14.99
N ALA A 118 15.20 12.04 13.83
CA ALA A 118 14.58 11.63 12.57
C ALA A 118 15.02 10.22 12.15
N THR A 119 16.30 9.89 12.36
CA THR A 119 16.85 8.54 12.15
C THR A 119 16.28 7.53 13.15
N ALA A 120 16.10 7.93 14.41
CA ALA A 120 15.42 7.09 15.40
C ALA A 120 13.96 6.82 15.02
N ALA A 121 13.24 7.83 14.51
CA ALA A 121 11.86 7.66 14.05
C ALA A 121 11.76 6.72 12.84
N THR A 122 12.64 6.83 11.84
CA THR A 122 12.64 5.93 10.67
C THR A 122 12.99 4.49 11.07
N THR A 123 14.00 4.31 11.92
CA THR A 123 14.39 2.97 12.40
C THR A 123 13.27 2.32 13.20
N LEU A 124 12.59 3.05 14.08
CA LEU A 124 11.41 2.56 14.80
C LEU A 124 10.23 2.28 13.87
N SER A 125 10.03 3.08 12.81
CA SER A 125 9.01 2.79 11.79
C SER A 125 9.32 1.50 11.02
N CYS A 126 10.59 1.24 10.69
CA CYS A 126 11.02 -0.02 10.09
C CYS A 126 10.82 -1.21 11.03
N ILE A 127 11.15 -1.04 12.32
CA ILE A 127 10.93 -2.07 13.35
C ILE A 127 9.42 -2.37 13.48
N ALA A 128 8.57 -1.33 13.53
CA ALA A 128 7.12 -1.48 13.55
C ALA A 128 6.62 -2.26 12.33
N SER A 129 7.10 -1.92 11.14
CA SER A 129 6.79 -2.62 9.89
C SER A 129 7.16 -4.11 9.97
N ALA A 130 8.35 -4.43 10.46
CA ALA A 130 8.77 -5.82 10.65
C ALA A 130 7.86 -6.56 11.63
N PHE A 131 7.47 -5.95 12.76
CA PHE A 131 6.53 -6.57 13.69
C PHE A 131 5.13 -6.78 13.09
N TYR A 132 4.61 -5.84 12.29
CA TYR A 132 3.35 -6.02 11.58
C TYR A 132 3.42 -7.15 10.54
N ALA A 133 4.53 -7.25 9.80
CA ALA A 133 4.74 -8.32 8.83
C ALA A 133 4.88 -9.69 9.52
N MET A 134 5.62 -9.76 10.63
CA MET A 134 5.77 -11.00 11.41
C MET A 134 4.45 -11.46 12.01
N ASP A 135 3.63 -10.54 12.53
CA ASP A 135 2.28 -10.82 13.05
C ASP A 135 1.37 -11.41 11.96
N ALA A 136 1.35 -10.81 10.77
CA ALA A 136 0.64 -11.35 9.62
C ALA A 136 1.18 -12.72 9.17
N PHE A 137 2.50 -12.91 9.18
CA PHE A 137 3.15 -14.16 8.79
C PHE A 137 2.87 -15.29 9.77
N VAL A 138 2.97 -15.01 11.07
CA VAL A 138 2.66 -15.94 12.15
C VAL A 138 1.22 -16.42 12.01
N TRP A 139 0.27 -15.50 11.77
CA TRP A 139 -1.13 -15.91 11.61
C TRP A 139 -1.36 -16.80 10.39
N ASN A 140 -0.71 -16.49 9.28
CA ASN A 140 -0.77 -17.32 8.07
C ASN A 140 -0.20 -18.74 8.32
N TYR A 141 0.84 -18.86 9.15
CA TYR A 141 1.45 -20.15 9.46
C TYR A 141 0.58 -21.04 10.36
N TYR A 142 -0.12 -20.47 11.34
CA TYR A 142 -0.92 -21.24 12.31
C TYR A 142 -2.33 -21.60 11.81
N TRP A 143 -2.88 -20.89 10.83
CA TRP A 143 -4.21 -21.17 10.29
C TRP A 143 -4.22 -21.30 8.76
N PRO A 144 -3.85 -22.47 8.22
CA PRO A 144 -3.71 -22.69 6.78
C PRO A 144 -5.04 -22.88 6.03
N GLU A 145 -6.21 -22.82 6.68
CA GLU A 145 -7.50 -22.96 5.99
C GLU A 145 -7.79 -21.73 5.11
N ASP A 146 -7.62 -21.89 3.79
CA ASP A 146 -8.21 -21.17 2.64
C ASP A 146 -8.45 -19.65 2.73
N ILE A 147 -7.76 -18.92 3.61
CA ILE A 147 -7.72 -17.45 3.59
C ILE A 147 -6.26 -17.02 3.43
N PRO A 148 -5.66 -17.14 2.23
CA PRO A 148 -4.42 -16.47 1.96
C PRO A 148 -4.76 -14.98 1.90
N CYS A 149 -4.54 -14.27 3.00
CA CYS A 149 -4.42 -12.80 3.00
C CYS A 149 -3.53 -12.34 1.82
N TYR A 150 -2.56 -13.17 1.44
CA TYR A 150 -1.69 -12.97 0.30
C TYR A 150 -2.35 -13.09 -1.10
N VAL A 151 -3.36 -13.93 -1.32
CA VAL A 151 -3.89 -14.15 -2.70
C VAL A 151 -5.12 -13.28 -2.97
N TYR A 152 -6.06 -13.18 -2.02
CA TYR A 152 -7.28 -12.39 -2.22
C TYR A 152 -7.14 -10.92 -1.77
N ALA A 153 -6.34 -10.64 -0.74
CA ALA A 153 -6.18 -9.27 -0.23
C ALA A 153 -5.06 -8.49 -0.94
N LEU A 154 -4.10 -9.15 -1.59
CA LEU A 154 -3.01 -8.51 -2.31
C LEU A 154 -3.45 -7.53 -3.41
N PRO A 155 -4.36 -7.86 -4.34
CA PRO A 155 -4.82 -6.87 -5.33
C PRO A 155 -5.54 -5.68 -4.68
N ALA A 156 -6.29 -5.90 -3.60
CA ALA A 156 -6.92 -4.80 -2.86
C ALA A 156 -5.86 -3.91 -2.18
N LEU A 157 -4.83 -4.54 -1.61
CA LEU A 157 -3.71 -3.89 -0.95
C LEU A 157 -2.89 -3.04 -1.92
N LEU A 158 -2.60 -3.57 -3.11
CA LEU A 158 -1.91 -2.85 -4.17
C LEU A 158 -2.73 -1.64 -4.63
N LYS A 159 -4.04 -1.78 -4.83
CA LYS A 159 -4.93 -0.67 -5.23
C LYS A 159 -5.01 0.46 -4.19
N VAL A 160 -5.07 0.10 -2.90
CA VAL A 160 -5.00 1.09 -1.80
C VAL A 160 -3.65 1.79 -1.80
N LEU A 161 -2.56 1.06 -2.04
CA LEU A 161 -1.21 1.64 -2.08
C LEU A 161 -1.03 2.56 -3.29
N GLU A 162 -1.55 2.17 -4.47
CA GLU A 162 -1.55 2.99 -5.69
C GLU A 162 -2.21 4.36 -5.46
N THR A 163 -3.41 4.33 -4.88
CA THR A 163 -4.18 5.54 -4.58
C THR A 163 -3.55 6.35 -3.45
N PHE A 164 -3.00 5.69 -2.44
CA PHE A 164 -2.29 6.32 -1.34
C PHE A 164 -1.04 7.08 -1.82
N VAL A 165 -0.17 6.42 -2.58
CA VAL A 165 1.06 7.03 -3.11
C VAL A 165 0.72 8.16 -4.08
N ALA A 166 -0.29 7.99 -4.95
CA ALA A 166 -0.78 9.08 -5.79
C ALA A 166 -1.28 10.28 -4.97
N GLY A 167 -2.00 10.05 -3.87
CA GLY A 167 -2.40 11.10 -2.94
C GLY A 167 -1.21 11.86 -2.34
N VAL A 168 -0.15 11.15 -1.96
CA VAL A 168 1.10 11.76 -1.47
C VAL A 168 1.76 12.59 -2.57
N ILE A 169 1.82 12.08 -3.81
CA ILE A 169 2.31 12.83 -4.97
C ILE A 169 1.53 14.15 -5.14
N PHE A 170 0.19 14.11 -5.06
CA PHE A 170 -0.63 15.34 -5.11
C PHE A 170 -0.35 16.32 -3.97
N ALA A 171 -0.09 15.82 -2.76
CA ALA A 171 0.29 16.67 -1.63
C ALA A 171 1.64 17.37 -1.84
N PHE A 172 2.58 16.73 -2.53
CA PHE A 172 3.81 17.38 -2.97
C PHE A 172 3.60 18.29 -4.18
N LEU A 173 2.61 18.05 -5.04
CA LEU A 173 2.32 18.89 -6.20
C LEU A 173 1.50 20.15 -5.88
N SER A 174 0.73 20.15 -4.78
CA SER A 174 -0.16 21.26 -4.40
C SER A 174 0.59 22.57 -4.13
N ASN A 175 1.86 22.49 -3.76
CA ASN A 175 2.78 23.63 -3.70
C ASN A 175 3.08 24.13 -5.12
N THR A 176 2.31 25.15 -5.51
CA THR A 176 1.95 25.50 -6.90
C THR A 176 3.08 26.16 -7.69
N SER A 177 4.21 26.49 -7.08
CA SER A 177 5.26 27.31 -7.69
C SER A 177 6.14 26.57 -8.73
N LEU A 178 6.01 25.24 -8.87
CA LEU A 178 6.94 24.42 -9.64
C LEU A 178 6.49 24.03 -11.06
N TYR A 179 5.20 24.05 -11.38
CA TYR A 179 4.68 23.38 -12.59
C TYR A 179 4.02 24.31 -13.61
N LEU A 180 3.80 25.57 -13.24
CA LEU A 180 2.96 26.52 -13.98
C LEU A 180 3.51 26.95 -15.36
N HIS A 181 4.70 26.53 -15.77
CA HIS A 181 5.37 27.04 -16.99
C HIS A 181 5.92 25.96 -17.94
N GLN A 182 5.78 24.66 -17.64
CA GLN A 182 6.30 23.58 -18.50
C GLN A 182 5.22 22.54 -18.82
N PRO A 183 4.87 22.35 -20.11
CA PRO A 183 3.78 21.45 -20.52
C PRO A 183 4.07 19.97 -20.20
N ALA A 184 5.35 19.58 -20.08
CA ALA A 184 5.73 18.22 -19.69
C ALA A 184 5.35 17.90 -18.23
N LEU A 185 5.36 18.90 -17.35
CA LEU A 185 4.97 18.71 -15.95
C LEU A 185 3.45 18.71 -15.79
N GLU A 186 2.73 19.52 -16.57
CA GLU A 186 1.27 19.42 -16.67
C GLU A 186 0.83 18.02 -17.11
N TRP A 187 1.55 17.41 -18.08
CA TRP A 187 1.32 16.02 -18.48
C TRP A 187 1.52 15.03 -17.33
N CYS A 188 2.57 15.20 -16.51
CA CYS A 188 2.79 14.32 -15.36
C CYS A 188 1.63 14.40 -14.35
N VAL A 189 1.14 15.61 -14.06
CA VAL A 189 -0.02 15.82 -13.18
C VAL A 189 -1.29 15.19 -13.78
N ALA A 190 -1.48 15.32 -15.10
CA ALA A 190 -2.59 14.70 -15.81
C ALA A 190 -2.52 13.17 -15.71
N VAL A 191 -1.33 12.57 -15.90
CA VAL A 191 -1.11 11.12 -15.74
C VAL A 191 -1.50 10.65 -14.34
N TYR A 192 -1.02 11.31 -13.29
CA TYR A 192 -1.37 10.93 -11.91
C TYR A 192 -2.88 10.97 -11.68
N SER A 193 -3.57 11.96 -12.26
CA SER A 193 -5.03 12.11 -12.15
C SER A 193 -5.80 11.05 -12.94
N ILE A 194 -5.40 10.80 -14.18
CA ILE A 194 -5.99 9.82 -15.09
C ILE A 194 -5.81 8.40 -14.56
N CYS A 195 -4.74 8.10 -13.82
CA CYS A 195 -4.56 6.80 -13.17
C CYS A 195 -5.29 6.72 -11.82
N PHE A 196 -5.30 7.80 -11.04
CA PHE A 196 -5.95 7.83 -9.72
C PHE A 196 -7.48 7.64 -9.80
N ILE A 197 -8.15 8.38 -10.70
CA ILE A 197 -9.63 8.37 -10.78
C ILE A 197 -10.18 6.96 -11.12
N PRO A 198 -9.72 6.26 -12.17
CA PRO A 198 -10.20 4.92 -12.49
C PRO A 198 -9.85 3.90 -11.42
N THR A 199 -8.69 4.04 -10.76
CA THR A 199 -8.28 3.15 -9.66
C THR A 199 -9.20 3.30 -8.45
N ALA A 200 -9.51 4.55 -8.07
CA ALA A 200 -10.46 4.83 -6.99
C ALA A 200 -11.88 4.35 -7.34
N LEU A 201 -12.33 4.55 -8.59
CA LEU A 201 -13.62 4.07 -9.05
C LEU A 201 -13.70 2.53 -9.06
N ALA A 202 -12.65 1.86 -9.51
CA ALA A 202 -12.50 0.40 -9.46
C ALA A 202 -12.60 -0.13 -8.02
N MET A 203 -11.94 0.54 -7.08
CA MET A 203 -12.02 0.19 -5.66
C MET A 203 -13.44 0.36 -5.10
N LEU A 204 -14.13 1.45 -5.45
CA LEU A 204 -15.52 1.69 -5.03
C LEU A 204 -16.50 0.67 -5.62
N LEU A 205 -16.33 0.30 -6.90
CA LEU A 205 -17.16 -0.73 -7.54
C LEU A 205 -17.00 -2.09 -6.87
N LYS A 206 -15.76 -2.45 -6.50
CA LYS A 206 -15.45 -3.67 -5.78
C LYS A 206 -16.02 -3.66 -4.35
N LEU A 207 -15.99 -2.50 -3.68
CA LEU A 207 -16.55 -2.36 -2.32
C LEU A 207 -18.08 -2.40 -2.31
N GLY A 208 -18.72 -1.97 -3.40
CA GLY A 208 -20.18 -1.95 -3.53
C GLY A 208 -20.80 -3.26 -4.02
N ASP A 209 -20.00 -4.29 -4.35
CA ASP A 209 -20.44 -5.51 -5.05
C ASP A 209 -21.14 -5.22 -6.41
N TRP A 210 -20.75 -4.12 -7.07
CA TRP A 210 -21.37 -3.65 -8.33
C TRP A 210 -20.59 -4.10 -9.57
N GLU A 211 -19.82 -5.18 -9.45
CA GLU A 211 -18.96 -5.72 -10.50
C GLU A 211 -19.75 -6.14 -11.76
N ASN A 212 -21.00 -6.57 -11.57
CA ASN A 212 -21.90 -7.05 -12.64
C ASN A 212 -22.47 -5.94 -13.54
N ILE A 213 -22.23 -4.66 -13.23
CA ILE A 213 -22.70 -3.53 -14.04
C ILE A 213 -21.85 -3.37 -15.32
N LEU A 214 -20.61 -3.88 -15.31
CA LEU A 214 -19.71 -3.72 -16.46
C LEU A 214 -20.02 -4.73 -17.58
N PRO A 215 -19.98 -4.29 -18.86
CA PRO A 215 -20.20 -5.16 -20.01
C PRO A 215 -19.04 -6.12 -20.31
N VAL A 216 -17.90 -5.97 -19.62
CA VAL A 216 -16.66 -6.76 -19.78
C VAL A 216 -16.35 -7.45 -18.46
N PRO A 217 -15.80 -8.68 -18.46
CA PRO A 217 -15.36 -9.35 -17.25
C PRO A 217 -14.41 -8.47 -16.43
N PHE A 218 -14.72 -8.30 -15.14
CA PHE A 218 -13.97 -7.42 -14.24
C PHE A 218 -12.44 -7.65 -14.26
N PRO A 219 -11.92 -8.89 -14.29
CA PRO A 219 -10.47 -9.13 -14.36
C PRO A 219 -9.80 -8.60 -15.63
N ILE A 220 -10.48 -8.69 -16.78
CA ILE A 220 -9.96 -8.21 -18.07
C ILE A 220 -9.96 -6.67 -18.09
N PHE A 221 -11.01 -6.06 -17.53
CA PHE A 221 -11.10 -4.61 -17.37
C PHE A 221 -9.97 -4.06 -16.47
N GLN A 222 -9.71 -4.71 -15.33
CA GLN A 222 -8.62 -4.34 -14.43
C GLN A 222 -7.25 -4.51 -15.07
N LEU A 223 -7.04 -5.60 -15.83
CA LEU A 223 -5.80 -5.83 -16.57
C LEU A 223 -5.53 -4.68 -17.55
N GLY A 224 -6.53 -4.27 -18.32
CA GLY A 224 -6.42 -3.17 -19.27
C GLY A 224 -6.11 -1.83 -18.62
N LEU A 225 -6.83 -1.48 -17.53
CA LEU A 225 -6.58 -0.24 -16.77
C LEU A 225 -5.18 -0.19 -16.16
N THR A 226 -4.73 -1.32 -15.60
CA THR A 226 -3.42 -1.41 -14.94
C THR A 226 -2.29 -1.36 -15.97
N LEU A 227 -2.45 -2.01 -17.12
CA LEU A 227 -1.50 -1.91 -18.24
C LEU A 227 -1.38 -0.47 -18.75
N LEU A 228 -2.51 0.21 -18.96
CA LEU A 228 -2.52 1.62 -19.36
C LEU A 228 -1.82 2.49 -18.30
N SER A 229 -2.09 2.24 -17.02
CA SER A 229 -1.46 2.99 -15.92
C SER A 229 0.04 2.80 -15.87
N VAL A 230 0.56 1.58 -16.07
CA VAL A 230 2.00 1.32 -16.18
C VAL A 230 2.64 2.13 -17.31
N LEU A 231 2.04 2.12 -18.50
CA LEU A 231 2.56 2.87 -19.66
C LEU A 231 2.59 4.38 -19.40
N LEU A 232 1.51 4.92 -18.82
CA LEU A 232 1.43 6.33 -18.46
C LEU A 232 2.45 6.71 -17.39
N TYR A 233 2.60 5.90 -16.33
CA TYR A 233 3.59 6.15 -15.27
C TYR A 233 5.04 6.06 -15.76
N ILE A 234 5.35 5.17 -16.71
CA ILE A 234 6.67 5.18 -17.38
C ILE A 234 6.90 6.52 -18.08
N SER A 235 5.90 7.01 -18.83
CA SER A 235 6.01 8.31 -19.51
C SER A 235 6.20 9.46 -18.54
N ALA A 236 5.45 9.47 -17.42
CA ALA A 236 5.56 10.49 -16.39
C ALA A 236 6.92 10.44 -15.69
N LEU A 237 7.42 9.26 -15.35
CA LEU A 237 8.73 9.10 -14.71
C LEU A 237 9.87 9.62 -15.61
N VAL A 238 9.87 9.24 -16.89
CA VAL A 238 10.89 9.66 -17.84
C VAL A 238 10.84 11.17 -18.06
N LEU A 239 9.65 11.74 -18.32
CA LEU A 239 9.48 13.17 -18.51
C LEU A 239 9.85 13.97 -17.27
N TRP A 240 9.45 13.49 -16.09
CA TRP A 240 9.81 14.14 -14.83
C TRP A 240 11.32 14.19 -14.63
N LEU A 241 12.01 13.06 -14.83
CA LEU A 241 13.46 13.00 -14.67
C LEU A 241 14.19 13.90 -15.66
N LEU A 242 13.79 13.89 -16.93
CA LEU A 242 14.39 14.71 -17.99
C LEU A 242 14.23 16.21 -17.71
N TYR A 243 13.02 16.67 -17.44
CA TYR A 243 12.76 18.11 -17.29
C TYR A 243 13.23 18.67 -15.94
N GLN A 244 13.31 17.85 -14.89
CA GLN A 244 13.71 18.33 -13.56
C GLN A 244 15.20 18.24 -13.28
N PHE A 245 15.90 17.23 -13.83
CA PHE A 245 17.30 16.95 -13.48
C PHE A 245 18.30 17.10 -14.64
N TYR A 246 17.85 17.23 -15.89
CA TYR A 246 18.76 17.35 -17.03
C TYR A 246 18.91 18.80 -17.49
N GLU A 247 20.15 19.31 -17.53
CA GLU A 247 20.44 20.74 -17.80
C GLU A 247 19.97 21.20 -19.18
N GLU A 248 20.05 20.35 -20.21
CA GLU A 248 19.66 20.72 -21.58
C GLU A 248 18.16 21.03 -21.70
N PHE A 249 17.32 20.51 -20.80
CA PHE A 249 15.89 20.77 -20.74
C PHE A 249 15.51 21.79 -19.65
N GLY A 250 16.50 22.47 -19.04
CA GLY A 250 16.29 23.45 -17.97
C GLY A 250 16.19 22.87 -16.57
N GLY A 251 16.57 21.60 -16.39
CA GLY A 251 16.65 20.92 -15.09
C GLY A 251 17.89 21.32 -14.28
N GLN A 252 17.88 21.03 -12.98
CA GLN A 252 19.04 21.25 -12.10
C GLN A 252 19.60 19.90 -11.62
N PRO A 253 20.74 19.43 -12.16
CA PRO A 253 21.29 18.11 -11.87
C PRO A 253 21.93 18.01 -10.48
N GLN A 254 22.52 19.11 -9.98
CA GLN A 254 23.22 19.12 -8.69
C GLN A 254 22.46 19.89 -7.61
N TRP A 255 22.53 19.36 -6.39
CA TRP A 255 22.27 20.10 -5.17
C TRP A 255 23.32 21.23 -5.06
N SER A 256 22.91 22.50 -5.18
CA SER A 256 23.82 23.62 -4.91
C SER A 256 23.86 23.87 -3.41
N SER A 257 25.05 23.80 -2.83
CA SER A 257 25.33 24.03 -1.41
C SER A 257 25.10 25.48 -0.95
N ASP A 258 24.79 26.39 -1.87
CA ASP A 258 24.73 27.84 -1.62
C ASP A 258 23.34 28.36 -1.24
N ILE A 259 22.29 27.54 -1.35
CA ILE A 259 20.94 27.93 -0.91
C ILE A 259 20.76 27.46 0.53
N SER A 260 21.02 28.36 1.47
CA SER A 260 20.66 28.22 2.87
C SER A 260 19.15 28.01 2.96
N CYS A 261 18.74 26.76 3.04
CA CYS A 261 17.36 26.32 3.23
C CYS A 261 16.96 26.58 4.68
N ILE A 262 16.86 27.86 5.05
CA ILE A 262 16.63 28.28 6.43
C ILE A 262 15.17 28.65 6.68
N ASP A 263 14.33 28.92 5.67
CA ASP A 263 12.91 29.14 5.93
C ASP A 263 11.93 28.63 4.85
N ASP A 264 10.98 27.85 5.38
CA ASP A 264 9.54 27.75 5.10
C ASP A 264 8.90 26.88 4.02
N LEU A 265 9.62 26.22 3.11
CA LEU A 265 8.98 25.19 2.29
C LEU A 265 10.09 24.33 1.68
N ILE A 266 10.02 23.03 1.92
CA ILE A 266 10.87 21.96 1.35
C ILE A 266 11.66 22.46 0.14
N CYS A 267 13.00 22.48 0.23
CA CYS A 267 13.89 22.87 -0.87
C CYS A 267 13.33 22.32 -2.19
N THR A 268 13.12 23.20 -3.17
CA THR A 268 12.44 22.87 -4.43
C THR A 268 13.06 21.65 -5.12
N TRP A 269 14.36 21.47 -4.98
CA TRP A 269 15.10 20.29 -5.44
C TRP A 269 14.70 19.00 -4.70
N ILE A 270 14.56 19.04 -3.37
CA ILE A 270 14.10 17.93 -2.54
C ILE A 270 12.66 17.55 -2.90
N GLN A 271 11.80 18.52 -3.13
CA GLN A 271 10.42 18.28 -3.56
C GLN A 271 10.36 17.58 -4.93
N ARG A 272 11.20 17.99 -5.89
CA ARG A 272 11.33 17.36 -7.21
C ARG A 272 11.82 15.91 -7.11
N LEU A 273 12.80 15.66 -6.25
CA LEU A 273 13.32 14.31 -5.98
C LEU A 273 12.26 13.43 -5.33
N ALA A 274 11.54 13.96 -4.33
CA ALA A 274 10.47 13.24 -3.65
C ALA A 274 9.40 12.76 -4.63
N VAL A 275 8.93 13.63 -5.53
CA VAL A 275 7.94 13.25 -6.55
C VAL A 275 8.52 12.19 -7.50
N ALA A 276 9.78 12.32 -7.94
CA ALA A 276 10.40 11.32 -8.82
C ALA A 276 10.45 9.92 -8.17
N VAL A 277 10.86 9.86 -6.90
CA VAL A 277 10.93 8.62 -6.12
C VAL A 277 9.54 8.04 -5.90
N LEU A 278 8.56 8.87 -5.52
CA LEU A 278 7.18 8.43 -5.34
C LEU A 278 6.56 7.92 -6.64
N THR A 279 6.83 8.57 -7.78
CA THR A 279 6.38 8.11 -9.09
C THR A 279 7.01 6.77 -9.46
N ALA A 280 8.29 6.56 -9.16
CA ALA A 280 8.95 5.27 -9.36
C ALA A 280 8.37 4.17 -8.44
N ILE A 281 8.12 4.48 -7.16
CA ILE A 281 7.46 3.57 -6.23
C ILE A 281 6.06 3.21 -6.75
N ASN A 282 5.27 4.20 -7.19
CA ASN A 282 3.92 3.94 -7.69
C ASN A 282 3.93 3.10 -8.96
N LEU A 283 4.89 3.34 -9.86
CA LEU A 283 5.10 2.51 -11.04
C LEU A 283 5.38 1.05 -10.66
N LEU A 284 6.24 0.80 -9.67
CA LEU A 284 6.53 -0.57 -9.20
C LEU A 284 5.29 -1.27 -8.65
N ILE A 285 4.43 -0.53 -7.95
CA ILE A 285 3.16 -1.06 -7.42
C ILE A 285 2.22 -1.43 -8.57
N TYR A 286 2.05 -0.54 -9.56
CA TYR A 286 1.26 -0.82 -10.77
C TYR A 286 1.82 -2.02 -11.56
N VAL A 287 3.14 -2.19 -11.63
CA VAL A 287 3.76 -3.36 -12.28
C VAL A 287 3.46 -4.64 -11.51
N ALA A 288 3.52 -4.62 -10.17
CA ALA A 288 3.16 -5.78 -9.35
C ALA A 288 1.68 -6.17 -9.54
N ASP A 289 0.78 -5.17 -9.58
CA ASP A 289 -0.64 -5.40 -9.84
C ASP A 289 -0.90 -5.91 -11.26
N LEU A 290 -0.17 -5.40 -12.25
CA LEU A 290 -0.24 -5.88 -13.63
C LEU A 290 0.13 -7.37 -13.72
N VAL A 291 1.22 -7.77 -13.07
CA VAL A 291 1.66 -9.18 -13.04
C VAL A 291 0.60 -10.06 -12.38
N TYR A 292 -0.03 -9.58 -11.30
CA TYR A 292 -1.11 -10.31 -10.63
C TYR A 292 -2.31 -10.53 -11.55
N TRP A 293 -2.84 -9.47 -12.17
CA TRP A 293 -3.99 -9.58 -13.08
C TRP A 293 -3.68 -10.39 -14.34
N ALA A 294 -2.47 -10.30 -14.88
CA ALA A 294 -2.04 -11.09 -16.03
C ALA A 294 -2.06 -12.60 -15.70
N ARG A 295 -1.61 -12.99 -14.51
CA ARG A 295 -1.69 -14.38 -14.04
C ARG A 295 -3.13 -14.85 -13.85
N GLN A 296 -3.97 -14.02 -13.24
CA GLN A 296 -5.40 -14.31 -13.02
C GLN A 296 -6.13 -14.59 -14.35
N VAL A 297 -5.94 -13.73 -15.35
CA VAL A 297 -6.55 -13.91 -16.68
C VAL A 297 -6.00 -15.13 -17.41
N SER A 298 -4.71 -15.45 -17.25
CA SER A 298 -4.10 -16.68 -17.80
C SER A 298 -4.75 -17.94 -17.23
N ILE A 299 -4.93 -18.02 -15.92
CA ILE A 299 -5.57 -19.18 -15.27
C ILE A 299 -7.04 -19.30 -15.69
N GLY A 300 -7.77 -18.19 -15.72
CA GLY A 300 -9.18 -18.18 -16.15
C GLY A 300 -9.40 -18.56 -17.62
N THR A 301 -8.36 -18.57 -18.46
CA THR A 301 -8.44 -19.06 -19.85
C THR A 301 -8.13 -20.55 -19.98
N GLU A 302 -7.43 -21.16 -19.02
CA GLU A 302 -7.15 -22.60 -18.97
C GLU A 302 -8.36 -23.41 -18.44
N ASP A 303 -9.16 -22.83 -17.53
CA ASP A 303 -10.35 -23.48 -16.96
C ASP A 303 -11.59 -23.48 -17.88
N SER A 304 -11.48 -22.94 -19.09
CA SER A 304 -12.52 -23.00 -20.13
C SER A 304 -12.18 -24.11 -21.13
N PRO A 305 -12.76 -25.32 -21.03
CA PRO A 305 -12.29 -26.46 -21.82
C PRO A 305 -12.68 -26.29 -23.30
N GLY A 306 -11.70 -25.93 -24.10
CA GLY A 306 -11.74 -26.04 -25.56
C GLY A 306 -11.25 -27.41 -26.02
N THR A 307 -12.19 -28.34 -26.23
CA THR A 307 -12.20 -29.41 -27.27
C THR A 307 -11.24 -30.63 -27.18
N SER A 308 -11.80 -31.79 -26.79
CA SER A 308 -11.55 -33.19 -27.27
C SER A 308 -12.23 -34.15 -26.26
N ASP A 309 -13.16 -35.10 -26.52
CA ASP A 309 -13.41 -36.04 -27.62
C ASP A 309 -14.88 -36.56 -27.60
N PRO A 310 -15.44 -37.07 -28.71
CA PRO A 310 -16.82 -37.57 -28.82
C PRO A 310 -16.98 -39.04 -28.37
N LEU A 311 -16.45 -39.42 -27.20
CA LEU A 311 -16.49 -40.82 -26.72
C LEU A 311 -17.05 -41.00 -25.30
N TRP A 312 -17.81 -40.03 -24.78
CA TRP A 312 -18.46 -40.14 -23.46
C TRP A 312 -19.97 -39.87 -23.47
N SER A 313 -20.57 -39.64 -24.65
CA SER A 313 -22.01 -39.39 -24.77
C SER A 313 -22.89 -40.65 -24.82
N GLN A 314 -22.31 -41.85 -24.65
CA GLN A 314 -23.05 -43.10 -24.81
C GLN A 314 -23.21 -43.93 -23.53
N GLU A 315 -22.52 -43.59 -22.44
CA GLU A 315 -22.66 -44.31 -21.16
C GLU A 315 -23.69 -43.68 -20.21
N VAL A 316 -23.94 -42.37 -20.34
CA VAL A 316 -24.82 -41.63 -19.42
C VAL A 316 -26.32 -41.81 -19.74
N SER A 317 -26.69 -42.29 -20.93
CA SER A 317 -28.08 -42.58 -21.28
C SER A 317 -28.61 -43.92 -20.73
N SER A 318 -27.75 -44.76 -20.13
CA SER A 318 -28.15 -46.06 -19.57
C SER A 318 -28.47 -46.02 -18.06
N LEU A 319 -27.94 -45.04 -17.33
CA LEU A 319 -28.04 -44.98 -15.86
C LEU A 319 -29.25 -44.18 -15.34
N SER A 320 -29.95 -43.43 -16.19
CA SER A 320 -31.12 -42.61 -15.80
C SER A 320 -32.45 -43.38 -15.72
N SER A 321 -32.43 -44.71 -15.84
CA SER A 321 -33.65 -45.56 -15.83
C SER A 321 -33.84 -46.36 -14.55
N VAL A 322 -32.97 -46.18 -13.55
CA VAL A 322 -33.06 -46.92 -12.29
C VAL A 322 -32.93 -45.94 -11.14
N ILE A 323 -34.02 -45.85 -10.36
CA ILE A 323 -34.20 -45.20 -9.05
C ILE A 323 -35.05 -43.92 -9.14
N PHE A 324 -36.35 -44.17 -8.94
CA PHE A 324 -37.32 -43.28 -8.30
C PHE A 324 -36.80 -42.78 -6.95
#